data_AF-A0A2V5W9S6-F1
#
_entry.id   AF-A0A2V5W9S6-F1
#
_cell.length_a   1.000
_cell.length_b   1.000
_cell.length_c   1.000
_cell.angle_alpha   90.00
_cell.angle_beta   90.00
_cell.angle_gamma   90.00
#
_symmetry.space_group_name_H-M   'P 1'
#
loop_
_entity.id
_entity.type
_entity.pdbx_description
1 polymer ?
#
loop_
_entity_poly.entity_id
_entity_poly.type
_entity_poly.pdbx_seq_one_letter_code
_entity_poly.pdbx_strand_id
1 'polypeptide(L)'
;MAFRFLAPNYGNQLQLTPDMKKIFVLSILISFAIVSSCQKQSSTAEQQLAQRKAELDAREKALDEREKASDEREKALAEKEKATASARTILPNLQSPGQVRDPAQVKAEGDAETSAKIKKMQQLPAEVQALMPDPAQVQAQRDMRIQQRLSQGQRAREEHRMKRDAAKSGNIRAMSPEQLERIRVETAKKNAMSTAAAPPAAASPEATAPPAAASPEAEVTSPSPSPTPQ
;
A
#
# COMPACT_ATOMS: atom_id res chain seq x y z
N MET A 1 80.00 -29.17 -12.06
CA MET A 1 78.84 -28.41 -11.55
C MET A 1 78.58 -27.23 -12.47
N ALA A 2 77.75 -27.43 -13.49
CA ALA A 2 77.31 -26.37 -14.39
C ALA A 2 76.00 -25.79 -13.84
N PHE A 3 75.99 -24.53 -13.46
CA PHE A 3 74.76 -23.79 -13.20
C PHE A 3 74.64 -22.67 -14.24
N ARG A 4 73.81 -22.95 -15.25
CA ARG A 4 73.23 -21.95 -16.13
C ARG A 4 72.28 -21.11 -15.29
N PHE A 5 72.63 -19.84 -15.08
CA PHE A 5 71.70 -18.85 -14.55
C PHE A 5 71.05 -18.12 -15.72
N LEU A 6 69.71 -18.14 -15.72
CA LEU A 6 68.82 -17.59 -16.73
C LEU A 6 69.07 -16.10 -16.96
N ALA A 7 69.08 -15.70 -18.23
CA ALA A 7 68.89 -14.33 -18.63
C ALA A 7 67.45 -13.86 -18.27
N PRO A 8 67.26 -12.69 -17.66
CA PRO A 8 65.99 -12.00 -17.73
C PRO A 8 65.91 -11.27 -19.07
N ASN A 9 65.06 -11.80 -19.94
CA ASN A 9 64.58 -11.16 -21.14
C ASN A 9 63.78 -9.90 -20.74
N TYR A 10 64.42 -8.74 -20.72
CA TYR A 10 63.74 -7.45 -20.59
C TYR A 10 63.18 -7.02 -21.95
N GLY A 11 62.11 -7.70 -22.36
CA GLY A 11 61.20 -7.18 -23.36
C GLY A 11 60.44 -5.97 -22.80
N ASN A 12 60.38 -4.90 -23.61
CA ASN A 12 59.44 -3.79 -23.47
C ASN A 12 59.50 -2.99 -22.16
N GLN A 13 60.63 -2.34 -21.87
CA GLN A 13 60.56 -1.08 -21.14
C GLN A 13 60.13 -0.01 -22.15
N LEU A 14 58.84 0.35 -22.15
CA LEU A 14 58.43 1.64 -22.70
C LEU A 14 59.37 2.69 -22.12
N GLN A 15 60.17 3.32 -22.98
CA GLN A 15 60.92 4.53 -22.68
C GLN A 15 59.93 5.64 -22.33
N LEU A 16 59.40 5.63 -21.11
CA LEU A 16 58.76 6.77 -20.51
C LEU A 16 59.83 7.44 -19.64
N THR A 17 60.77 8.13 -20.29
CA THR A 17 61.30 9.37 -19.73
C THR A 17 60.42 10.49 -20.26
N PRO A 18 59.25 10.74 -19.66
CA PRO A 18 58.45 11.88 -20.05
C PRO A 18 59.20 13.13 -19.61
N ASP A 19 59.54 13.99 -20.56
CA ASP A 19 59.96 15.36 -20.28
C ASP A 19 58.94 15.97 -19.28
N MET A 20 59.42 16.51 -18.15
CA MET A 20 58.60 17.03 -17.05
C MET A 20 57.49 18.00 -17.54
N LYS A 21 57.74 18.69 -18.65
CA LYS A 21 56.79 19.60 -19.30
C LYS A 21 55.62 18.85 -19.95
N LYS A 22 55.87 17.66 -20.51
CA LYS A 22 54.85 16.83 -21.16
C LYS A 22 53.89 16.22 -20.14
N ILE A 23 54.38 15.82 -18.96
CA ILE A 23 53.52 15.35 -17.86
C ILE A 23 52.64 16.49 -17.36
N PHE A 24 53.20 17.69 -17.20
CA PHE A 24 52.46 18.87 -16.77
C PHE A 24 51.34 19.24 -17.76
N VAL A 25 51.65 19.27 -19.06
CA VAL A 25 50.66 19.53 -20.11
C VAL A 25 49.59 18.43 -20.14
N LEU A 26 49.97 17.16 -20.02
CA LEU A 26 49.02 16.05 -19.97
C LEU A 26 48.11 16.13 -18.74
N SER A 27 48.66 16.50 -17.58
CA SER A 27 47.92 16.74 -16.35
C SER A 27 46.89 17.86 -16.52
N ILE A 28 47.28 18.98 -17.12
CA ILE A 28 46.36 20.10 -17.42
C ILE A 28 45.25 19.67 -18.36
N LEU A 29 45.56 18.93 -19.42
CA LEU A 29 44.57 18.46 -20.40
C LEU A 29 43.57 17.47 -19.78
N ILE A 30 44.02 16.58 -18.90
CA ILE A 30 43.14 15.65 -18.16
C ILE A 30 42.22 16.43 -17.22
N SER A 31 42.75 17.40 -16.47
CA SER A 31 41.94 18.26 -15.59
C SER A 31 40.90 19.06 -16.39
N PHE A 32 41.28 19.62 -17.54
CA PHE A 32 40.37 20.34 -18.42
C PHE A 32 39.25 19.43 -18.95
N ALA A 33 39.58 18.21 -19.40
CA ALA A 33 38.60 17.25 -19.89
C ALA A 33 37.56 16.85 -18.83
N ILE A 34 37.98 16.68 -17.57
CA ILE A 34 37.08 16.38 -16.46
C ILE A 34 36.13 17.57 -16.20
N VAL A 35 36.67 18.80 -16.11
CA VAL A 35 35.85 20.01 -15.87
C VAL A 35 34.89 20.30 -17.04
N SER A 36 35.34 20.14 -18.29
CA SER A 36 34.50 20.32 -19.48
C SER A 36 33.39 19.26 -19.56
N SER A 37 33.65 18.02 -19.14
CA SER A 37 32.63 16.97 -19.10
C SER A 37 31.56 17.28 -18.05
N CYS A 38 31.94 17.80 -16.89
CA CYS A 38 30.99 18.24 -15.86
C CYS A 38 30.09 19.38 -16.35
N GLN A 39 30.62 20.37 -17.08
CA GLN A 39 29.81 21.47 -17.66
C GLN A 39 28.82 20.99 -18.71
N LYS A 40 29.22 20.04 -19.56
CA LYS A 40 28.35 19.55 -20.64
C LYS A 40 27.21 18.67 -20.10
N GLN A 41 27.48 17.91 -19.05
CA GLN A 41 26.47 17.07 -18.39
C GLN A 41 25.51 17.91 -17.53
N SER A 42 26.00 18.94 -16.83
CA SER A 42 25.14 19.84 -16.04
C SER A 42 24.18 20.62 -16.93
N SER A 43 24.63 21.13 -18.08
CA SER A 43 23.77 21.85 -19.03
C SER A 43 22.63 20.98 -19.60
N THR A 44 22.93 19.72 -19.92
CA THR A 44 21.90 18.77 -20.41
C THR A 44 20.90 18.40 -19.30
N ALA A 45 21.38 18.20 -18.07
CA ALA A 45 20.54 17.90 -16.92
C ALA A 45 19.63 19.09 -16.54
N GLU A 46 20.15 20.31 -16.59
CA GLU A 46 19.38 21.53 -16.36
C GLU A 46 18.29 21.74 -17.41
N GLN A 47 18.58 21.47 -18.68
CA GLN A 47 17.58 21.54 -19.76
C GLN A 47 16.44 20.52 -19.55
N GLN A 48 16.77 19.28 -19.16
CA GLN A 48 15.76 18.28 -18.83
C GLN A 48 14.92 18.66 -17.60
N LEU A 49 15.53 19.31 -16.62
CA LEU A 49 14.84 19.79 -15.43
C LEU A 49 13.89 20.95 -15.77
N ALA A 50 14.33 21.91 -16.59
CA ALA A 50 13.48 22.99 -17.10
C ALA A 50 12.29 22.44 -17.91
N GLN A 51 12.52 21.43 -18.76
CA GLN A 51 11.48 20.75 -19.51
C GLN A 51 10.47 20.02 -18.60
N ARG A 52 10.97 19.22 -17.64
CA ARG A 52 10.13 18.52 -16.65
C ARG A 52 9.32 19.51 -15.80
N LYS A 53 9.89 20.67 -15.47
CA LYS A 53 9.22 21.72 -14.71
C LYS A 53 8.09 22.37 -15.51
N ALA A 54 8.31 22.66 -16.79
CA ALA A 54 7.26 23.18 -17.68
C ALA A 54 6.15 22.15 -17.91
N GLU A 55 6.48 20.87 -18.05
CA GLU A 55 5.50 19.79 -18.16
C GLU A 55 4.67 19.64 -16.88
N LEU A 56 5.29 19.75 -15.70
CA LEU A 56 4.59 19.73 -14.43
C LEU A 56 3.66 20.93 -14.25
N ASP A 57 4.08 22.15 -14.60
CA ASP A 57 3.22 23.35 -14.56
C ASP A 57 1.98 23.20 -15.47
N ALA A 58 2.17 22.63 -16.67
CA ALA A 58 1.05 22.36 -17.57
C ALA A 58 0.08 21.30 -17.01
N ARG A 59 0.60 20.24 -16.38
CA ARG A 59 -0.23 19.20 -15.74
C ARG A 59 -0.98 19.75 -14.53
N GLU A 60 -0.34 20.61 -13.74
CA GLU A 60 -0.97 21.27 -12.59
C GLU A 60 -2.15 22.14 -13.04
N LYS A 61 -1.97 22.96 -14.08
CA LYS A 61 -3.08 23.75 -14.66
C LYS A 61 -4.22 22.89 -15.19
N ALA A 62 -3.92 21.77 -15.84
CA ALA A 62 -4.95 20.84 -16.32
C ALA A 62 -5.73 20.18 -15.16
N LEU A 63 -5.07 19.95 -14.01
CA LEU A 63 -5.74 19.43 -12.82
C LEU A 63 -6.60 20.49 -12.14
N ASP A 64 -6.14 21.73 -12.05
CA ASP A 64 -6.91 22.89 -11.56
C ASP A 64 -8.21 23.09 -12.35
N GLU A 65 -8.15 22.97 -13.68
CA GLU A 65 -9.34 23.05 -14.53
C GLU A 65 -10.30 21.86 -14.30
N ARG A 66 -9.75 20.65 -14.12
CA ARG A 66 -10.54 19.45 -13.82
C ARG A 66 -11.22 19.54 -12.45
N GLU A 67 -10.55 20.14 -11.47
CA GLU A 67 -11.11 20.39 -10.15
C GLU A 67 -12.28 21.37 -10.23
N LYS A 68 -12.10 22.50 -10.91
CA LYS A 68 -13.19 23.48 -11.15
C LYS A 68 -14.39 22.85 -11.86
N ALA A 69 -14.15 22.01 -12.86
CA ALA A 69 -15.22 21.28 -13.55
C ALA A 69 -15.92 20.24 -12.64
N SER A 70 -15.19 19.68 -11.68
CA SER A 70 -15.77 18.78 -10.66
C SER A 70 -16.63 19.55 -9.67
N ASP A 71 -16.16 20.71 -9.19
CA ASP A 71 -16.91 21.58 -8.28
C ASP A 71 -18.21 22.10 -8.93
N GLU A 72 -18.17 22.44 -10.22
CA GLU A 72 -19.35 22.84 -10.98
C GLU A 72 -20.34 21.68 -11.12
N ARG A 73 -19.86 20.46 -11.40
CA ARG A 73 -20.70 19.26 -11.41
C ARG A 73 -21.33 18.99 -10.06
N GLU A 74 -20.59 19.17 -8.97
CA GLU A 74 -21.11 19.00 -7.62
C GLU A 74 -22.21 20.03 -7.33
N LYS A 75 -22.01 21.30 -7.69
CA LYS A 75 -23.04 22.34 -7.55
C LYS A 75 -24.30 22.02 -8.37
N ALA A 76 -24.13 21.57 -9.61
CA ALA A 76 -25.24 21.17 -10.46
C ALA A 76 -25.99 19.96 -9.90
N LEU A 77 -25.27 19.01 -9.29
CA LEU A 77 -25.89 17.86 -8.61
C LEU A 77 -26.61 18.27 -7.33
N ALA A 78 -26.05 19.19 -6.52
CA ALA A 78 -26.71 19.73 -5.34
C ALA A 78 -27.98 20.53 -5.72
N GLU A 79 -27.97 21.28 -6.81
CA GLU A 79 -29.16 21.95 -7.34
C GLU A 79 -30.20 20.94 -7.84
N LYS A 80 -29.78 19.90 -8.58
CA LYS A 80 -30.64 18.79 -9.00
C LYS A 80 -31.26 18.07 -7.80
N GLU A 81 -30.50 17.85 -6.74
CA GLU A 81 -30.99 17.25 -5.50
C GLU A 81 -32.02 18.16 -4.83
N LYS A 82 -31.73 19.46 -4.72
CA LYS A 82 -32.68 20.46 -4.17
C LYS A 82 -33.96 20.54 -4.98
N ALA A 83 -33.87 20.54 -6.31
CA ALA A 83 -35.03 20.52 -7.20
C ALA A 83 -35.83 19.22 -7.09
N THR A 84 -35.14 18.08 -6.95
CA THR A 84 -35.77 16.77 -6.74
C THR A 84 -36.44 16.69 -5.37
N ALA A 85 -35.81 17.22 -4.32
CA ALA A 85 -36.38 17.31 -2.97
C ALA A 85 -37.61 18.23 -2.96
N SER A 86 -37.55 19.39 -3.63
CA SER A 86 -38.68 20.30 -3.75
C SER A 86 -39.83 19.71 -4.58
N ALA A 87 -39.54 19.03 -5.70
CA ALA A 87 -40.55 18.33 -6.50
C ALA A 87 -41.22 17.19 -5.72
N ARG A 88 -40.43 16.48 -4.89
CA ARG A 88 -40.91 15.43 -3.99
C ARG A 88 -41.84 15.96 -2.89
N THR A 89 -41.68 17.21 -2.46
CA THR A 89 -42.60 17.86 -1.52
C THR A 89 -43.94 18.23 -2.17
N ILE A 90 -43.97 18.46 -3.49
CA ILE A 90 -45.18 18.86 -4.22
C ILE A 90 -45.98 17.65 -4.74
N LEU A 91 -45.33 16.54 -5.06
CA LEU A 91 -45.97 15.25 -5.42
C LEU A 91 -45.67 14.19 -4.35
N PRO A 92 -46.50 14.02 -3.31
CA PRO A 92 -46.21 13.09 -2.22
C PRO A 92 -46.35 11.60 -2.58
N ASN A 93 -46.70 11.23 -3.83
CA ASN A 93 -47.16 9.87 -4.12
C ASN A 93 -46.60 9.16 -5.37
N LEU A 94 -45.47 9.58 -5.92
CA LEU A 94 -44.80 8.78 -6.96
C LEU A 94 -43.31 8.63 -6.65
N GLN A 95 -43.01 7.52 -5.97
CA GLN A 95 -41.75 6.78 -5.98
C GLN A 95 -40.46 7.60 -5.82
N SER A 96 -40.02 7.69 -4.57
CA SER A 96 -38.66 8.13 -4.24
C SER A 96 -37.65 6.98 -4.39
N PRO A 97 -36.55 7.15 -5.16
CA PRO A 97 -35.42 6.22 -5.20
C PRO A 97 -34.50 6.28 -3.97
N GLY A 98 -34.86 7.01 -2.91
CA GLY A 98 -34.03 7.21 -1.72
C GLY A 98 -34.82 7.20 -0.42
N GLN A 99 -35.85 6.37 -0.31
CA GLN A 99 -36.45 6.11 0.99
C GLN A 99 -35.52 5.13 1.70
N VAL A 100 -34.92 5.55 2.82
CA VAL A 100 -34.25 4.67 3.78
C VAL A 100 -35.33 3.75 4.34
N ARG A 101 -35.62 2.71 3.56
CA ARG A 101 -36.57 1.67 3.88
C ARG A 101 -35.83 0.72 4.81
N ASP A 102 -36.44 0.42 5.94
CA ASP A 102 -35.92 -0.52 6.93
C ASP A 102 -35.35 -1.75 6.19
N PRO A 103 -34.09 -2.17 6.43
CA PRO A 103 -33.50 -3.33 5.76
C PRO A 103 -34.38 -4.58 5.88
N ALA A 104 -35.22 -4.70 6.92
CA ALA A 104 -36.22 -5.76 7.03
C ALA A 104 -37.35 -5.63 6.00
N GLN A 105 -37.83 -4.43 5.71
CA GLN A 105 -38.87 -4.19 4.70
C GLN A 105 -38.35 -4.36 3.27
N VAL A 106 -37.11 -3.96 2.98
CA VAL A 106 -36.52 -4.16 1.64
C VAL A 106 -36.37 -5.65 1.34
N LYS A 107 -36.03 -6.46 2.35
CA LYS A 107 -35.99 -7.92 2.20
C LYS A 107 -37.40 -8.50 2.02
N ALA A 108 -38.36 -8.11 2.86
CA ALA A 108 -39.72 -8.61 2.76
C ALA A 108 -40.42 -8.24 1.43
N GLU A 109 -40.19 -7.03 0.93
CA GLU A 109 -40.71 -6.59 -0.37
C GLU A 109 -39.95 -7.24 -1.53
N GLY A 110 -38.63 -7.43 -1.40
CA GLY A 110 -37.84 -8.18 -2.38
C GLY A 110 -38.29 -9.63 -2.50
N ASP A 111 -38.56 -10.32 -1.40
CA ASP A 111 -39.06 -11.70 -1.40
C ASP A 111 -40.49 -11.79 -1.95
N ALA A 112 -41.35 -10.82 -1.62
CA ALA A 112 -42.71 -10.72 -2.16
C ALA A 112 -42.72 -10.40 -3.66
N GLU A 113 -41.86 -9.49 -4.12
CA GLU A 113 -41.69 -9.12 -5.53
C GLU A 113 -41.09 -10.28 -6.32
N THR A 114 -40.12 -11.00 -5.75
CA THR A 114 -39.53 -12.19 -6.36
C THR A 114 -40.59 -13.28 -6.52
N SER A 115 -41.42 -13.50 -5.49
CA SER A 115 -42.54 -14.45 -5.54
C SER A 115 -43.63 -14.04 -6.56
N ALA A 116 -43.96 -12.75 -6.64
CA ALA A 116 -44.89 -12.22 -7.64
C ALA A 116 -44.34 -12.34 -9.06
N LYS A 117 -43.05 -12.10 -9.26
CA LYS A 117 -42.35 -12.24 -10.54
C LYS A 117 -42.26 -13.70 -10.98
N ILE A 118 -42.03 -14.63 -10.05
CA ILE A 118 -42.07 -16.07 -10.30
C ILE A 118 -43.47 -16.50 -10.75
N LYS A 119 -44.54 -16.04 -10.09
CA LYS A 119 -45.92 -16.31 -10.53
C LYS A 119 -46.21 -15.76 -11.92
N LYS A 120 -45.72 -14.55 -12.22
CA LYS A 120 -45.89 -13.89 -13.52
C LYS A 120 -45.09 -14.58 -14.63
N MET A 121 -43.91 -15.10 -14.30
CA MET A 121 -43.12 -15.92 -15.22
C MET A 121 -43.77 -17.26 -15.53
N GLN A 122 -44.40 -17.91 -14.55
CA GLN A 122 -45.15 -19.15 -14.75
C GLN A 122 -46.41 -18.97 -15.63
N GLN A 123 -46.97 -17.76 -15.67
CA GLN A 123 -48.09 -17.41 -16.55
C GLN A 123 -47.68 -17.08 -18.00
N LEU A 124 -46.39 -16.99 -18.32
CA LEU A 124 -45.94 -16.74 -19.69
C LEU A 124 -46.12 -18.01 -20.57
N PRO A 125 -46.46 -17.85 -21.86
CA PRO A 125 -46.50 -18.97 -22.79
C PRO A 125 -45.17 -19.75 -22.82
N ALA A 126 -45.23 -21.08 -22.95
CA ALA A 126 -44.06 -21.96 -22.87
C ALA A 126 -42.92 -21.60 -23.85
N GLU A 127 -43.27 -21.07 -25.03
CA GLU A 127 -42.30 -20.59 -26.03
C GLU A 127 -41.46 -19.40 -25.54
N VAL A 128 -42.03 -18.53 -24.70
CA VAL A 128 -41.32 -17.38 -24.14
C VAL A 128 -40.45 -17.80 -22.96
N GLN A 129 -40.89 -18.78 -22.18
CA GLN A 129 -40.08 -19.35 -21.09
C GLN A 129 -38.85 -20.10 -21.62
N ALA A 130 -38.96 -20.79 -22.75
CA ALA A 130 -37.86 -21.52 -23.38
C ALA A 130 -36.77 -20.61 -23.96
N LEU A 131 -37.10 -19.36 -24.30
CA LEU A 131 -36.12 -18.36 -24.77
C LEU A 131 -35.36 -17.65 -23.65
N MET A 132 -35.81 -17.76 -22.39
CA MET A 132 -35.16 -17.09 -21.27
C MET A 132 -33.92 -17.88 -20.80
N PRO A 133 -32.78 -17.21 -20.55
CA PRO A 133 -31.63 -17.84 -19.93
C PRO A 133 -32.00 -18.44 -18.58
N ASP A 134 -31.50 -19.64 -18.30
CA ASP A 134 -31.71 -20.32 -17.03
C ASP A 134 -31.37 -19.39 -15.85
N PRO A 135 -32.34 -19.04 -14.99
CA PRO A 135 -32.13 -18.10 -13.90
C PRO A 135 -31.04 -18.58 -12.93
N ALA A 136 -30.86 -19.90 -12.76
CA ALA A 136 -29.82 -20.45 -11.91
C ALA A 136 -28.41 -20.17 -12.48
N GLN A 137 -28.25 -20.28 -13.79
CA GLN A 137 -26.97 -19.98 -14.46
C GLN A 137 -26.65 -18.48 -14.44
N VAL A 138 -27.65 -17.63 -14.65
CA VAL A 138 -27.46 -16.17 -14.59
C VAL A 138 -27.05 -15.74 -13.19
N GLN A 139 -27.67 -16.33 -12.16
CA GLN A 139 -27.33 -16.06 -10.77
C GLN A 139 -25.91 -16.54 -10.44
N ALA A 140 -25.55 -17.77 -10.80
CA ALA A 140 -24.20 -18.30 -10.60
C ALA A 140 -23.12 -17.47 -11.31
N GLN A 141 -23.39 -17.01 -12.53
CA GLN A 141 -22.48 -16.13 -13.27
C GLN A 141 -22.29 -14.77 -12.58
N ARG A 142 -23.39 -14.20 -12.06
CA ARG A 142 -23.35 -12.94 -11.32
C ARG A 142 -22.54 -13.07 -10.03
N ASP A 143 -22.75 -14.14 -9.29
CA ASP A 143 -22.07 -14.41 -8.02
C ASP A 143 -20.58 -14.66 -8.25
N MET A 144 -20.20 -15.40 -9.30
CA MET A 144 -18.81 -15.56 -9.72
C MET A 144 -18.16 -14.19 -10.02
N ARG A 145 -18.84 -13.32 -10.78
CA ARG A 145 -18.31 -11.98 -11.11
C ARG A 145 -18.18 -11.10 -9.86
N ILE A 146 -19.11 -11.21 -8.92
CA ILE A 146 -19.03 -10.49 -7.64
C ILE A 146 -17.85 -10.99 -6.82
N GLN A 147 -17.71 -12.31 -6.67
CA GLN A 147 -16.61 -12.92 -5.92
C GLN A 147 -15.24 -12.59 -6.54
N GLN A 148 -15.14 -12.60 -7.88
CA GLN A 148 -13.94 -12.19 -8.58
C GLN A 148 -13.56 -10.74 -8.26
N ARG A 149 -14.52 -9.80 -8.31
CA ARG A 149 -14.28 -8.38 -7.98
C ARG A 149 -13.89 -8.18 -6.52
N LEU A 150 -14.48 -8.93 -5.59
CA LEU A 150 -14.09 -8.90 -4.18
C LEU A 150 -12.66 -9.38 -3.99
N SER A 151 -12.29 -10.50 -4.61
CA SER A 151 -10.93 -11.04 -4.53
C SER A 151 -9.88 -10.10 -5.15
N GLN A 152 -10.23 -9.42 -6.25
CA GLN A 152 -9.36 -8.44 -6.90
C GLN A 152 -9.25 -7.16 -6.06
N GLY A 153 -10.36 -6.68 -5.49
CA GLY A 153 -10.36 -5.53 -4.60
C GLY A 153 -9.56 -5.76 -3.33
N GLN A 154 -9.62 -6.98 -2.76
CA GLN A 154 -8.80 -7.37 -1.62
C GLN A 154 -7.31 -7.36 -1.97
N ARG A 155 -6.92 -7.98 -3.09
CA ARG A 155 -5.53 -7.95 -3.58
C ARG A 155 -5.03 -6.53 -3.82
N ALA A 156 -5.80 -5.70 -4.50
CA ALA A 156 -5.43 -4.31 -4.74
C ALA A 156 -5.27 -3.51 -3.44
N ARG A 157 -6.13 -3.73 -2.44
CA ARG A 157 -6.00 -3.10 -1.11
C ARG A 157 -4.75 -3.58 -0.37
N GLU A 158 -4.45 -4.86 -0.43
CA GLU A 158 -3.25 -5.43 0.19
C GLU A 158 -1.98 -4.93 -0.48
N GLU A 159 -1.93 -4.86 -1.81
CA GLU A 159 -0.82 -4.26 -2.55
C GLU A 159 -0.62 -2.79 -2.19
N HIS A 160 -1.71 -2.01 -2.08
CA HIS A 160 -1.63 -0.63 -1.61
C HIS A 160 -1.14 -0.53 -0.17
N ARG A 161 -1.53 -1.47 0.71
CA ARG A 161 -1.01 -1.56 2.08
C ARG A 161 0.49 -1.83 2.07
N MET A 162 0.94 -2.84 1.33
CA MET A 162 2.37 -3.19 1.21
C MET A 162 3.21 -2.04 0.64
N LYS A 163 2.73 -1.34 -0.40
CA LYS A 163 3.43 -0.17 -0.96
C LYS A 163 3.57 0.96 0.06
N ARG A 164 2.52 1.21 0.85
CA ARG A 164 2.55 2.21 1.93
C ARG A 164 3.54 1.81 3.02
N ASP A 165 3.52 0.56 3.44
CA ASP A 165 4.41 0.04 4.49
C ASP A 165 5.86 0.03 4.03
N ALA A 166 6.13 -0.34 2.77
CA ALA A 166 7.45 -0.27 2.15
C ALA A 166 7.96 1.17 2.04
N ALA A 167 7.11 2.12 1.62
CA ALA A 167 7.45 3.54 1.58
C ALA A 167 7.74 4.09 2.99
N LYS A 168 6.95 3.70 3.99
CA LYS A 168 7.17 4.08 5.39
C LYS A 168 8.49 3.51 5.93
N SER A 169 8.80 2.24 5.64
CA SER A 169 10.06 1.60 6.02
C SER A 169 11.26 2.24 5.33
N GLY A 170 11.16 2.54 4.03
CA GLY A 170 12.19 3.26 3.28
C GLY A 170 12.42 4.68 3.82
N ASN A 171 11.35 5.39 4.20
CA ASN A 171 11.44 6.71 4.81
C ASN A 171 12.10 6.64 6.20
N ILE A 172 11.81 5.62 7.01
CA ILE A 172 12.49 5.38 8.29
C ILE A 172 13.98 5.09 8.09
N ARG A 173 14.34 4.30 7.06
CA ARG A 173 15.74 3.99 6.74
C ARG A 173 16.52 5.22 6.24
N ALA A 174 15.84 6.17 5.59
CA ALA A 174 16.44 7.40 5.08
C ALA A 174 16.53 8.54 6.12
N MET A 175 15.83 8.43 7.26
CA MET A 175 15.86 9.45 8.30
C MET A 175 17.18 9.45 9.08
N SER A 176 17.63 10.64 9.49
CA SER A 176 18.76 10.77 10.41
C SER A 176 18.38 10.25 11.80
N PRO A 177 19.35 9.76 12.60
CA PRO A 177 19.08 9.25 13.94
C PRO A 177 18.44 10.28 14.87
N GLU A 178 18.76 11.57 14.71
CA GLU A 178 18.15 12.65 15.48
C GLU A 178 16.65 12.83 15.20
N GLN A 179 16.24 12.68 13.94
CA GLN A 179 14.82 12.75 13.56
C GLN A 179 14.04 11.56 14.10
N LEU A 180 14.66 10.38 14.12
CA LEU A 180 14.05 9.17 14.65
C LEU A 180 13.81 9.28 16.17
N GLU A 181 14.76 9.83 16.93
CA GLU A 181 14.59 10.11 18.36
C GLU A 181 13.48 11.13 18.63
N ARG A 182 13.39 12.21 17.83
CA ARG A 182 12.29 13.19 17.95
C ARG A 182 10.92 12.52 17.76
N ILE A 183 10.77 11.69 16.73
CA ILE A 183 9.52 10.97 16.46
C ILE A 183 9.20 9.99 17.60
N ARG A 184 10.20 9.28 18.14
CA ARG A 184 10.00 8.37 19.28
C ARG A 184 9.51 9.10 20.52
N VAL A 185 10.15 10.21 20.88
CA VAL A 185 9.77 11.03 22.03
C VAL A 185 8.38 11.63 21.84
N GLU A 186 8.07 12.12 20.63
CA GLU A 186 6.74 12.66 20.32
C GLU A 186 5.66 11.58 20.39
N THR A 187 5.94 10.37 19.88
CA THR A 187 5.01 9.23 19.95
C THR A 187 4.78 8.79 21.40
N ALA A 188 5.84 8.73 22.22
CA ALA A 188 5.75 8.41 23.64
C ALA A 188 4.94 9.47 24.41
N LYS A 189 5.17 10.76 24.13
CA LYS A 189 4.41 11.87 24.70
C LYS A 189 2.93 11.82 24.31
N LYS A 190 2.62 11.55 23.03
CA LYS A 190 1.26 11.41 22.52
C LYS A 190 0.53 10.22 23.16
N ASN A 191 1.21 9.08 23.29
CA ASN A 191 0.66 7.91 23.96
C ASN A 191 0.38 8.21 25.43
N ALA A 192 1.32 8.82 26.17
CA ALA A 192 1.11 9.20 27.56
C ALA A 192 -0.05 10.19 27.76
N MET A 193 -0.25 11.13 26.84
CA MET A 193 -1.42 12.02 26.85
C MET A 193 -2.74 11.29 26.54
N SER A 194 -2.70 10.23 25.73
CA SER A 194 -3.87 9.41 25.43
C SER A 194 -4.24 8.45 26.55
N THR A 195 -3.27 8.00 27.36
CA THR A 195 -3.52 7.16 28.55
C THR A 195 -3.89 7.96 29.80
N ALA A 196 -3.69 9.27 29.83
CA ALA A 196 -4.13 10.12 30.93
C ALA A 196 -5.68 10.29 31.02
N ALA A 197 -6.43 9.76 30.04
CA ALA A 197 -7.90 9.77 30.03
C ALA A 197 -8.55 8.42 30.41
N ALA A 198 -7.78 7.42 30.84
CA ALA A 198 -8.33 6.18 31.41
C ALA A 198 -7.81 6.01 32.86
N PRO A 199 -8.69 5.89 33.87
CA PRO A 199 -8.26 5.69 35.24
C PRO A 199 -7.54 4.33 35.36
N PRO A 200 -6.44 4.23 36.14
CA PRO A 200 -5.80 2.96 36.38
C PRO A 200 -6.69 2.09 37.26
N ALA A 201 -7.15 0.96 36.70
CA ALA A 201 -7.69 -0.12 37.50
C ALA A 201 -6.56 -0.73 38.33
N ALA A 202 -6.61 -0.43 39.64
CA ALA A 202 -5.95 -1.06 40.77
C ALA A 202 -4.94 -2.19 40.49
N ALA A 203 -3.65 -1.86 40.61
CA ALA A 203 -2.65 -2.80 41.10
C ALA A 203 -2.39 -2.45 42.57
N SER A 204 -2.76 -3.36 43.49
CA SER A 204 -2.40 -3.27 44.91
C SER A 204 -0.96 -3.79 45.14
N PRO A 205 -0.18 -3.20 46.07
CA PRO A 205 1.22 -3.55 46.33
C PRO A 205 1.44 -4.44 47.58
N GLU A 206 2.70 -4.91 47.72
CA GLU A 206 3.39 -5.47 48.90
C GLU A 206 2.99 -6.87 49.39
N ALA A 207 3.90 -7.79 49.77
CA ALA A 207 5.11 -7.56 50.58
C ALA A 207 6.27 -8.55 50.29
N THR A 208 7.46 -7.97 50.10
CA THR A 208 8.71 -8.14 50.88
C THR A 208 9.21 -9.53 51.36
N ALA A 209 10.25 -9.98 50.65
CA ALA A 209 11.54 -10.58 51.07
C ALA A 209 11.72 -12.11 51.43
N PRO A 210 12.84 -12.73 50.97
CA PRO A 210 13.27 -14.15 51.18
C PRO A 210 14.23 -14.27 52.42
N PRO A 211 15.05 -15.34 52.71
CA PRO A 211 15.46 -16.52 51.92
C PRO A 211 15.72 -17.87 52.66
N ALA A 212 16.14 -18.87 51.87
CA ALA A 212 17.12 -19.92 52.19
C ALA A 212 16.68 -21.29 52.76
N ALA A 213 17.25 -22.32 52.10
CA ALA A 213 17.72 -23.60 52.61
C ALA A 213 16.92 -24.90 52.31
N ALA A 214 17.68 -25.84 51.76
CA ALA A 214 17.60 -27.30 51.86
C ALA A 214 17.01 -28.12 50.70
N SER A 215 17.85 -29.07 50.27
CA SER A 215 17.77 -30.07 49.20
C SER A 215 16.61 -31.07 49.28
N PRO A 216 16.35 -31.81 48.19
CA PRO A 216 15.41 -32.93 48.14
C PRO A 216 16.07 -34.28 48.47
N GLU A 217 15.42 -35.11 49.30
CA GLU A 217 15.64 -36.56 49.46
C GLU A 217 14.28 -37.26 49.21
N ALA A 218 14.15 -38.12 48.19
CA ALA A 218 14.37 -39.59 48.24
C ALA A 218 13.36 -40.26 49.21
N GLU A 219 12.47 -41.18 48.82
CA GLU A 219 12.66 -42.48 48.19
C GLU A 219 11.29 -43.01 47.68
N VAL A 220 11.19 -43.54 46.45
CA VAL A 220 11.06 -44.98 46.12
C VAL A 220 9.70 -45.59 46.56
N THR A 221 8.80 -45.91 45.64
CA THR A 221 8.84 -47.24 44.99
C THR A 221 8.14 -47.23 43.63
N SER A 222 8.88 -47.61 42.60
CA SER A 222 8.36 -48.19 41.35
C SER A 222 8.24 -49.71 41.56
N PRO A 223 7.42 -50.42 40.76
CA PRO A 223 8.04 -51.06 39.60
C PRO A 223 7.20 -50.98 38.31
N SER A 224 7.87 -50.52 37.25
CA SER A 224 7.68 -50.91 35.84
C SER A 224 8.11 -52.40 35.67
N PRO A 225 7.68 -53.20 34.65
CA PRO A 225 7.97 -52.95 33.23
C PRO A 225 6.92 -53.46 32.19
N SER A 226 6.57 -52.65 31.16
CA SER A 226 7.07 -52.75 29.76
C SER A 226 6.24 -53.75 28.86
N PRO A 227 6.47 -53.86 27.52
CA PRO A 227 5.59 -53.25 26.50
C PRO A 227 5.29 -54.17 25.26
N THR A 228 4.71 -53.57 24.20
CA THR A 228 4.95 -53.87 22.75
C THR A 228 4.05 -54.97 22.11
N PRO A 229 4.00 -55.16 20.76
CA PRO A 229 3.51 -54.30 19.65
C PRO A 229 2.42 -54.99 18.78
N GLN A 230 1.72 -54.23 17.93
CA GLN A 230 1.54 -54.52 16.48
C GLN A 230 0.90 -53.31 15.77
#